data_AF-A0A7W8CEV7-F1
#
_entry.id   AF-A0A7W8CEV7-F1
#
_cell.length_a   1.000
_cell.length_b   1.000
_cell.length_c   1.000
_cell.angle_alpha   90.00
_cell.angle_beta   90.00
_cell.angle_gamma   90.00
#
_symmetry.space_group_name_H-M   'P 1'
#
loop_
_entity.id
_entity.type
_entity.pdbx_description
1 polymer ?
#
loop_
_entity_poly.entity_id
_entity_poly.type
_entity_poly.pdbx_seq_one_letter_code
_entity_poly.pdbx_strand_id
1 'polypeptide(L)'
;MLSRDGHTCAYCVGRADTVDHLLPRSRGRGDTWFNLVAACQSCNGLKGNRTPQEARMALVREPFEPRERDKFRYAPVLERI
;
A
#
# COMPACT_ATOMS: atom_id res chain seq x y z
N MET A 1 -3.03 2.20 6.08
CA MET A 1 -2.59 1.24 5.04
C MET A 1 -1.64 0.18 5.55
N LEU A 2 -0.60 0.52 6.34
CA LEU A 2 0.34 -0.47 6.87
C LEU A 2 -0.34 -1.67 7.55
N SER A 3 -1.24 -1.44 8.51
CA SER A 3 -1.98 -2.54 9.15
C SER A 3 -2.89 -3.28 8.17
N ARG A 4 -3.65 -2.56 7.34
CA ARG A 4 -4.50 -3.13 6.27
C ARG A 4 -3.71 -4.05 5.34
N ASP A 5 -2.47 -3.71 5.04
CA ASP A 5 -1.64 -4.46 4.10
C ASP A 5 -0.67 -5.40 4.84
N GLY A 6 -0.86 -5.62 6.15
CA GLY A 6 -0.03 -6.53 6.95
C GLY A 6 1.46 -6.16 6.94
N HIS A 7 1.77 -4.87 6.87
CA HIS A 7 3.13 -4.36 6.70
C HIS A 7 3.87 -4.99 5.50
N THR A 8 3.15 -5.36 4.45
CA THR A 8 3.73 -5.93 3.23
C THR A 8 3.74 -4.89 2.11
N CYS A 9 4.89 -4.70 1.47
CA CYS A 9 5.07 -3.78 0.37
C CYS A 9 4.28 -4.26 -0.85
N ALA A 10 3.41 -3.39 -1.37
CA ALA A 10 2.56 -3.68 -2.52
C ALA A 10 3.30 -3.84 -3.85
N TYR A 11 4.62 -3.61 -3.87
CA TYR A 11 5.47 -3.73 -5.06
C TYR A 11 6.44 -4.92 -5.00
N CYS A 12 7.15 -5.10 -3.88
CA CYS A 12 8.23 -6.08 -3.77
C CYS A 12 7.96 -7.21 -2.77
N VAL A 13 6.77 -7.25 -2.16
CA VAL A 13 6.39 -8.18 -1.07
C VAL A 13 7.26 -8.17 0.19
N GLY A 14 8.28 -7.29 0.27
CA GLY A 14 9.08 -7.07 1.47
C GLY A 14 8.32 -6.31 2.56
N ARG A 15 9.02 -5.96 3.65
CA ARG A 15 8.42 -5.16 4.74
C ARG A 15 8.13 -3.73 4.27
N ALA A 16 6.91 -3.27 4.50
CA ALA A 16 6.50 -1.89 4.31
C ALA A 16 6.60 -1.07 5.60
N ASP A 17 7.05 0.15 5.44
CA ASP A 17 7.24 1.17 6.48
C ASP A 17 6.66 2.53 6.07
N THR A 18 6.16 2.67 4.83
CA THR A 18 5.49 3.86 4.32
C THR A 18 4.15 3.57 3.68
N VAL A 19 3.44 4.64 3.34
CA VAL A 19 2.26 4.63 2.48
C VAL A 19 2.61 5.37 1.19
N ASP A 20 2.23 4.78 0.06
CA ASP A 20 2.41 5.36 -1.28
C ASP A 20 1.05 5.62 -1.95
N HIS A 21 1.00 6.65 -2.79
CA HIS A 21 -0.15 7.04 -3.60
C HIS A 21 -0.02 6.49 -5.00
N LEU A 22 -0.92 5.61 -5.45
CA LEU A 22 -0.91 5.07 -6.81
C LEU A 22 -0.98 6.18 -7.87
N LEU A 23 -1.89 7.15 -7.70
CA LEU A 23 -1.83 8.42 -8.40
C LEU A 23 -1.24 9.47 -7.44
N PRO A 24 -0.05 10.03 -7.76
CA PRO A 24 0.65 10.96 -6.88
C PRO A 24 -0.19 12.17 -6.48
N ARG A 25 0.00 12.67 -5.25
CA ARG A 25 -0.70 13.87 -4.74
C ARG A 25 -0.52 15.10 -5.64
N SER A 26 0.64 15.24 -6.26
CA SER A 26 0.94 16.31 -7.22
C SER A 26 0.02 16.33 -8.44
N ARG A 27 -0.71 15.24 -8.70
CA ARG A 27 -1.69 15.11 -9.78
C ARG A 27 -3.13 15.14 -9.29
N GLY A 28 -3.36 15.65 -8.07
CA GLY A 28 -4.68 16.05 -7.59
C GLY A 28 -5.54 14.93 -6.99
N ARG A 29 -5.00 13.73 -6.75
CA ARG A 29 -5.76 12.68 -6.04
C ARG A 29 -5.46 12.67 -4.54
N GLY A 30 -6.52 12.55 -3.75
CA GLY A 30 -6.46 12.51 -2.30
C GLY A 30 -6.18 11.13 -1.72
N ASP A 31 -6.28 11.08 -0.41
CA ASP A 31 -6.08 9.90 0.43
C ASP A 31 -7.36 9.05 0.41
N THR A 32 -7.42 8.05 -0.46
CA THR A 32 -8.57 7.13 -0.55
C THR A 32 -8.12 5.68 -0.42
N TRP A 33 -9.04 4.80 -0.01
CA TRP A 33 -8.78 3.37 0.09
C TRP A 33 -8.21 2.76 -1.18
N PHE A 34 -8.65 3.26 -2.34
CA PHE A 34 -8.26 2.80 -3.67
C PHE A 34 -7.03 3.53 -4.24
N ASN A 35 -6.51 4.55 -3.56
CA ASN A 35 -5.31 5.27 -4.00
C ASN A 35 -4.09 5.00 -3.13
N LEU A 36 -4.26 4.45 -1.93
CA LEU A 36 -3.17 4.26 -0.99
C LEU A 36 -2.82 2.79 -0.85
N VAL A 37 -1.52 2.50 -0.82
CA VAL A 37 -0.95 1.16 -0.57
C VAL A 37 0.21 1.26 0.42
N ALA A 38 0.47 0.18 1.16
CA ALA A 38 1.71 0.05 1.91
C ALA A 38 2.90 -0.17 0.98
N ALA A 39 4.00 0.55 1.21
CA ALA A 39 5.23 0.43 0.43
C ALA A 39 6.46 0.53 1.34
N CYS A 40 7.56 -0.11 0.95
CA CYS A 40 8.87 0.19 1.55
C CYS A 40 9.41 1.52 1.00
N GLN A 41 10.28 2.19 1.76
CA GLN A 41 10.97 3.42 1.33
C GLN A 41 11.60 3.29 -0.07
N SER A 42 12.27 2.17 -0.37
CA SER A 42 12.97 1.99 -1.65
C SER A 42 12.01 1.93 -2.84
N CYS A 43 10.93 1.15 -2.77
CA CYS A 43 9.93 1.10 -3.83
C CYS A 43 9.14 2.41 -3.95
N ASN A 44 8.78 3.03 -2.82
CA ASN A 44 8.08 4.30 -2.80
C ASN A 44 8.93 5.41 -3.47
N GLY A 45 10.20 5.51 -3.09
CA GLY A 45 11.15 6.43 -3.71
C GLY A 45 11.40 6.13 -5.19
N LEU A 46 11.53 4.85 -5.57
CA LEU A 46 11.66 4.46 -6.97
C LEU A 46 10.46 4.90 -7.80
N LYS A 47 9.23 4.73 -7.30
CA LYS A 47 8.03 5.18 -8.01
C LYS A 47 8.00 6.71 -8.12
N GLY A 48 8.18 7.40 -6.99
CA GLY A 48 8.13 8.86 -6.90
C GLY A 48 6.81 9.43 -7.41
N ASN A 49 6.87 10.54 -8.16
CA ASN A 49 5.72 11.26 -8.73
C ASN A 49 5.14 10.63 -10.01
N ARG A 50 5.29 9.31 -10.17
CA ARG A 50 4.76 8.53 -11.29
C ARG A 50 3.64 7.60 -10.82
N THR A 51 2.80 7.17 -11.75
CA THR A 51 1.92 6.00 -11.50
C THR A 51 2.75 4.70 -11.48
N PRO A 52 2.26 3.59 -10.90
CA PRO A 52 2.93 2.30 -11.00
C PRO A 52 3.26 1.92 -12.46
N GLN A 53 2.33 2.16 -13.38
CA GLN A 53 2.48 1.88 -14.80
C GLN A 53 3.64 2.70 -15.41
N GLU A 54 3.68 4.01 -15.13
CA GLU A 54 4.76 4.90 -15.57
C GLU A 54 6.12 4.53 -14.97
N ALA A 55 6.13 4.02 -13.74
CA ALA A 55 7.34 3.52 -13.07
C ALA A 55 7.71 2.08 -13.47
N ARG A 56 6.89 1.41 -14.30
CA ARG A 56 7.02 -0.02 -14.64
C ARG A 56 7.04 -0.92 -13.42
N MET A 57 6.25 -0.57 -12.41
CA MET A 57 6.08 -1.30 -11.17
C MET A 57 4.69 -1.94 -11.16
N ALA A 58 4.63 -3.27 -11.07
CA ALA A 58 3.38 -3.98 -10.91
C ALA A 58 2.96 -3.99 -9.43
N LEU A 59 1.66 -3.87 -9.18
CA LEU A 59 1.11 -4.16 -7.87
C LEU A 59 0.99 -5.67 -7.70
N VAL A 60 1.40 -6.17 -6.54
CA VAL A 60 1.20 -7.57 -6.17
C VAL A 60 -0.22 -7.80 -5.65
N ARG A 61 -0.89 -6.73 -5.24
CA ARG A 61 -2.26 -6.71 -4.70
C ARG A 61 -2.92 -5.37 -5.01
N GLU A 62 -4.16 -5.42 -5.47
CA GLU A 62 -4.98 -4.22 -5.67
C GLU A 62 -5.39 -3.60 -4.31
N PRO A 63 -5.47 -2.27 -4.21
CA PRO A 63 -5.99 -1.60 -3.03
C PRO A 63 -7.50 -1.83 -2.91
N PHE A 64 -8.00 -1.93 -1.68
CA PHE A 64 -9.43 -2.06 -1.41
C PHE A 64 -9.81 -1.32 -0.13
N GLU A 65 -11.11 -1.08 0.00
CA GLU A 65 -11.76 -0.63 1.22
C GLU A 65 -12.02 -1.83 2.16
N PRO A 66 -11.43 -1.85 3.37
CA PRO A 66 -11.67 -2.91 4.34
C PRO A 66 -13.15 -2.99 4.72
N ARG A 67 -13.70 -4.19 4.76
CA ARG A 67 -15.05 -4.45 5.28
C ARG A 67 -14.96 -5.20 6.61
N GLU A 68 -16.08 -5.31 7.31
CA GLU A 68 -16.19 -6.05 8.58
C GLU A 68 -15.55 -7.44 8.54
N ARG A 69 -15.78 -8.19 7.46
CA ARG A 69 -15.20 -9.52 7.24
C ARG A 69 -13.66 -9.53 7.17
N ASP A 70 -13.03 -8.39 6.86
CA ASP A 70 -11.59 -8.30 6.65
C ASP A 70 -10.84 -7.93 7.95
N LYS A 71 -11.56 -7.66 9.05
CA LYS A 71 -10.98 -7.31 10.36
C LYS A 71 -9.93 -8.32 10.84
N PHE A 72 -10.19 -9.60 10.66
CA PHE A 72 -9.28 -10.68 11.08
C PHE A 72 -8.11 -10.91 10.12
N ARG A 73 -8.16 -10.35 8.90
CA ARG A 73 -7.08 -10.49 7.90
C ARG A 73 -5.93 -9.50 8.15
N TYR A 74 -6.19 -8.45 8.92
CA TYR A 74 -5.27 -7.34 9.18
C TYR A 74 -4.96 -7.13 10.67
N ALA A 75 -5.52 -7.98 11.54
CA ALA A 75 -5.17 -7.99 12.95
C ALA A 75 -3.66 -8.27 13.06
N PRO A 76 -2.92 -7.46 13.83
CA PRO A 76 -1.49 -7.65 14.00
C PRO A 76 -1.24 -9.07 14.53
N VAL A 77 -0.12 -9.68 14.10
CA VAL A 77 0.37 -10.99 14.56
C VAL A 77 0.58 -11.04 16.09
N LEU A 78 0.31 -9.94 16.81
CA LEU A 78 0.56 -9.72 18.24
C LEU A 78 -0.63 -10.05 19.16
N GLU A 79 -1.82 -10.42 18.65
CA GLU A 79 -2.97 -10.80 19.50
C GLU A 79 -3.23 -12.32 19.54
N ARG A 80 -2.18 -13.14 19.38
CA ARG A 80 -2.25 -14.59 19.59
C ARG A 80 -1.53 -15.01 20.88
N ILE A 81 -1.97 -14.47 22.01
CA ILE A 81 -1.62 -14.95 23.36
C ILE A 81 -2.89 -15.46 24.03
#